data_AF-A0A800CLI3-F1
#
_entry.id   AF-A0A800CLI3-F1
#
_cell.length_a   1.000
_cell.length_b   1.000
_cell.length_c   1.000
_cell.angle_alpha   90.00
_cell.angle_beta   90.00
_cell.angle_gamma   90.00
#
_symmetry.space_group_name_H-M   'P 1'
#
loop_
_entity.id
_entity.type
_entity.pdbx_description
1 polymer ?
#
loop_
_entity_poly.entity_id
_entity_poly.type
_entity_poly.pdbx_seq_one_letter_code
_entity_poly.pdbx_strand_id
1 'polypeptide(L)'
;MPERDLTRWLPIGRDLTRSLNLSSYLIAWLTKLGRTFHPSLSLYTTALYYPIICYLLSLLLIWLTVKRWFGITAAQLTTLLLAVHPSMLGRSAAGFADRDALCLLLALGGGYSYLRARTSSSSKQGWIWMGISALSMSLLALSWEGVGIFTSIIALVELIRFIIRGYSRRDLLT
;
A
#
# COMPACT_ATOMS: atom_id res chain seq x y z
N MET A 1 12.61 18.01 -3.72
CA MET A 1 13.05 17.83 -5.12
C MET A 1 12.82 19.14 -5.85
N PRO A 2 13.60 19.49 -6.90
CA PRO A 2 13.31 20.66 -7.71
C PRO A 2 11.96 20.50 -8.43
N GLU A 3 11.29 21.61 -8.73
CA GLU A 3 10.00 21.59 -9.45
C GLU A 3 10.18 21.12 -10.90
N ARG A 4 11.31 21.42 -11.52
CA ARG A 4 11.64 21.05 -12.90
C ARG A 4 13.03 20.43 -12.98
N ASP A 5 13.10 19.25 -13.60
CA ASP A 5 14.36 18.55 -13.88
C ASP A 5 14.82 18.89 -15.29
N LEU A 6 15.76 19.83 -15.40
CA LEU A 6 16.36 20.26 -16.67
C LEU A 6 17.32 19.22 -17.27
N THR A 7 17.70 18.19 -16.51
CA THR A 7 18.60 17.13 -17.00
C THR A 7 17.88 16.06 -17.81
N ARG A 8 16.54 16.08 -17.81
CA ARG A 8 15.67 15.18 -18.58
C ARG A 8 14.83 15.98 -19.56
N TRP A 9 14.58 15.42 -20.74
CA TRP A 9 13.65 15.98 -21.73
C TRP A 9 14.09 17.35 -22.25
N LEU A 10 15.34 17.43 -22.70
CA LEU A 10 15.92 18.64 -23.27
C LEU A 10 15.17 19.09 -24.55
N PRO A 11 15.04 20.41 -24.79
CA PRO A 11 15.55 21.52 -23.97
C PRO A 11 14.60 21.98 -22.85
N ILE A 12 13.38 21.42 -22.78
CA ILE A 12 12.27 21.96 -21.98
C ILE A 12 12.35 21.55 -20.50
N GLY A 13 13.00 20.42 -20.19
CA GLY A 13 13.02 19.87 -18.84
C GLY A 13 11.73 19.10 -18.50
N ARG A 14 11.81 18.16 -17.57
CA ARG A 14 10.64 17.44 -17.03
C ARG A 14 10.04 18.19 -15.85
N ASP A 15 8.75 18.50 -15.92
CA ASP A 15 7.98 19.02 -14.78
C ASP A 15 7.71 17.90 -13.76
N LEU A 16 8.15 18.09 -12.52
CA LEU A 16 8.01 17.15 -11.41
C LEU A 16 6.85 17.51 -10.48
N THR A 17 6.21 18.67 -10.63
CA THR A 17 5.06 19.09 -9.81
C THR A 17 3.85 18.17 -9.99
N ARG A 18 3.72 17.57 -11.18
CA ARG A 18 2.69 16.58 -11.51
C ARG A 18 3.09 15.13 -11.22
N SER A 19 4.28 14.91 -10.66
CA SER A 19 4.75 13.55 -10.38
C SER A 19 4.33 13.11 -8.97
N LEU A 20 3.81 11.89 -8.86
CA LEU A 20 3.48 11.25 -7.57
C LEU A 20 4.78 10.81 -6.87
N ASN A 21 5.34 11.70 -6.05
CA ASN A 21 6.68 11.56 -5.49
C ASN A 21 6.72 10.96 -4.08
N LEU A 22 5.62 10.40 -3.57
CA LEU A 22 5.55 9.90 -2.19
C LEU A 22 6.60 8.81 -1.91
N SER A 23 6.85 7.89 -2.85
CA SER A 23 7.88 6.85 -2.70
C SER A 23 9.28 7.44 -2.51
N SER A 24 9.62 8.48 -3.26
CA SER A 24 10.91 9.17 -3.16
C SER A 24 11.08 9.88 -1.82
N TYR A 25 10.03 10.56 -1.36
CA TYR A 25 10.03 11.17 -0.03
C TYR A 25 10.14 10.13 1.08
N LEU A 26 9.42 9.00 0.95
CA LEU A 26 9.46 7.92 1.93
C LEU A 26 10.86 7.32 2.04
N ILE A 27 11.54 7.04 0.92
CA ILE A 27 12.92 6.54 0.92
C ILE A 27 13.86 7.53 1.61
N ALA A 28 13.73 8.84 1.32
CA ALA A 28 14.54 9.87 1.96
C ALA A 28 14.29 9.95 3.48
N TRP A 29 13.03 9.89 3.90
CA TRP A 29 12.64 9.86 5.31
C TRP A 29 13.15 8.61 6.02
N LEU A 30 13.00 7.43 5.42
CA LEU A 30 13.55 6.17 5.94
C LEU A 30 15.06 6.22 6.08
N THR A 31 15.76 6.85 5.14
CA THR A 31 17.22 7.05 5.22
C THR A 31 17.57 7.97 6.39
N LYS A 32 16.84 9.08 6.55
CA LYS A 32 17.05 10.03 7.65
C LYS A 32 16.81 9.39 9.02
N LEU A 33 15.72 8.62 9.14
CA LEU A 33 15.42 7.85 10.36
C LEU A 33 16.45 6.75 10.59
N GLY A 34 16.85 5.99 9.57
CA GLY A 34 17.86 4.95 9.72
C GLY A 34 19.22 5.50 10.16
N ARG A 35 19.59 6.71 9.72
CA ARG A 35 20.81 7.41 10.15
C ARG A 35 20.86 7.77 11.63
N THR A 36 19.72 7.84 12.33
CA THR A 36 19.74 8.04 13.78
C THR A 36 20.26 6.82 14.53
N PHE A 37 20.15 5.62 13.94
CA PHE A 37 20.62 4.36 14.51
C PHE A 37 21.94 3.90 13.88
N HIS A 38 22.12 4.14 12.58
CA HIS A 38 23.31 3.78 11.81
C HIS A 38 23.78 4.98 10.97
N PRO A 39 24.66 5.84 11.51
CA PRO A 39 25.10 7.07 10.84
C PRO A 39 25.71 6.86 9.44
N SER A 40 26.29 5.68 9.19
CA SER A 40 26.87 5.27 7.91
C SER A 40 25.83 4.81 6.87
N LEU A 41 24.54 4.78 7.20
CA LEU A 41 23.49 4.33 6.28
C LEU A 41 23.41 5.26 5.05
N SER A 42 23.66 4.68 3.88
CA SER A 42 23.58 5.39 2.60
C SER A 42 22.14 5.39 2.06
N LEU A 43 21.79 6.44 1.32
CA LEU A 43 20.52 6.52 0.59
C LEU A 43 20.36 5.35 -0.40
N TYR A 44 21.47 4.95 -1.04
CA TYR A 44 21.50 3.82 -1.96
C TYR A 44 21.09 2.52 -1.26
N THR A 45 21.63 2.24 -0.08
CA THR A 45 21.28 1.06 0.71
C THR A 45 19.81 1.04 1.07
N THR A 46 19.25 2.19 1.49
CA THR A 46 17.82 2.28 1.79
C THR A 46 16.97 2.03 0.55
N ALA A 47 17.31 2.66 -0.59
CA ALA A 47 16.60 2.44 -1.85
C ALA A 47 16.68 0.98 -2.33
N LEU A 48 17.84 0.34 -2.16
CA LEU A 48 18.10 -1.05 -2.55
C LEU A 48 17.14 -2.03 -1.85
N TYR A 49 16.93 -1.86 -0.53
CA TYR A 49 16.13 -2.79 0.29
C TYR A 49 14.68 -2.36 0.51
N TYR A 50 14.35 -1.10 0.26
CA TYR A 50 12.99 -0.57 0.34
C TYR A 50 11.91 -1.45 -0.33
N PRO A 51 12.05 -1.88 -1.60
CA PRO A 51 11.00 -2.66 -2.26
C PRO A 51 10.80 -4.02 -1.59
N ILE A 52 11.87 -4.64 -1.08
CA ILE A 52 11.81 -5.94 -0.40
C ILE A 52 11.00 -5.82 0.89
N ILE A 53 11.26 -4.77 1.70
CA ILE A 53 10.52 -4.55 2.95
C ILE A 53 9.03 -4.36 2.65
N CYS A 54 8.69 -3.53 1.68
CA CYS A 54 7.30 -3.32 1.28
C CYS A 54 6.62 -4.61 0.79
N TYR A 55 7.36 -5.43 0.05
CA TYR A 55 6.86 -6.70 -0.48
C TYR A 55 6.65 -7.77 0.60
N LEU A 56 7.57 -7.91 1.54
CA LEU A 56 7.41 -8.83 2.67
C LEU A 56 6.20 -8.46 3.54
N LEU A 57 5.99 -7.15 3.78
CA LEU A 57 4.80 -6.66 4.47
C LEU A 57 3.51 -6.92 3.66
N SER A 58 3.58 -6.81 2.33
CA SER A 58 2.46 -7.15 1.44
C SER A 58 2.10 -8.64 1.53
N LEU A 59 3.09 -9.53 1.51
CA LEU A 59 2.91 -10.97 1.67
C LEU A 59 2.30 -11.32 3.04
N LEU A 60 2.70 -10.62 4.10
CA LEU A 60 2.11 -10.77 5.42
C LEU A 60 0.63 -10.37 5.42
N LEU A 61 0.26 -9.25 4.80
CA LEU A 61 -1.14 -8.82 4.70
C LEU A 61 -2.00 -9.80 3.89
N ILE A 62 -1.46 -10.34 2.79
CA ILE A 62 -2.11 -11.41 2.03
C ILE A 62 -2.32 -12.63 2.92
N TRP A 63 -1.28 -13.08 3.62
CA TRP A 63 -1.37 -14.22 4.53
C TRP A 63 -2.44 -14.02 5.59
N LEU A 64 -2.46 -12.86 6.25
CA LEU A 64 -3.46 -12.50 7.27
C LEU A 64 -4.88 -12.50 6.70
N THR A 65 -5.04 -11.99 5.48
CA THR A 65 -6.34 -11.94 4.79
C THR A 65 -6.82 -13.33 4.44
N VAL A 66 -6.01 -14.13 3.75
CA VAL A 66 -6.38 -15.49 3.32
C VAL A 66 -6.61 -16.40 4.53
N LYS A 67 -5.76 -16.31 5.56
CA LYS A 67 -5.89 -17.11 6.79
C LYS A 67 -7.26 -16.92 7.45
N ARG A 68 -7.78 -15.70 7.45
CA ARG A 68 -9.06 -15.37 8.10
C ARG A 68 -10.25 -16.10 7.46
N TRP A 69 -10.24 -16.25 6.14
CA TRP A 69 -11.40 -16.76 5.40
C TRP A 69 -11.25 -18.22 4.95
N PHE A 70 -10.01 -18.68 4.73
CA PHE A 70 -9.71 -19.99 4.12
C PHE A 70 -8.79 -20.87 4.98
N GLY A 71 -8.38 -20.41 6.17
CA GLY A 71 -7.53 -21.15 7.08
C GLY A 71 -6.03 -21.08 6.76
N ILE A 72 -5.23 -21.68 7.64
CA ILE A 72 -3.76 -21.50 7.62
C ILE A 72 -3.08 -22.15 6.41
N THR A 73 -3.54 -23.33 5.99
CA THR A 73 -2.96 -24.07 4.86
C THR A 73 -3.11 -23.29 3.55
N ALA A 74 -4.31 -22.76 3.28
CA ALA A 74 -4.57 -21.93 2.11
C ALA A 74 -3.71 -20.65 2.12
N ALA A 75 -3.55 -20.03 3.30
CA ALA A 75 -2.72 -18.84 3.44
C ALA A 75 -1.25 -19.12 3.15
N GLN A 76 -0.68 -20.20 3.71
CA GLN A 76 0.71 -20.58 3.47
C GLN A 76 0.95 -20.89 1.99
N LEU A 77 0.07 -21.68 1.36
CA LEU A 77 0.20 -22.02 -0.05
C LEU A 77 0.11 -20.76 -0.94
N THR A 78 -0.88 -19.89 -0.69
CA THR A 78 -1.07 -18.66 -1.47
C THR A 78 0.13 -17.74 -1.32
N THR A 79 0.61 -17.51 -0.10
CA THR A 79 1.76 -16.65 0.16
C THR A 79 3.04 -17.23 -0.42
N LEU A 80 3.25 -18.54 -0.37
CA LEU A 80 4.41 -19.20 -0.98
C LEU A 80 4.40 -19.04 -2.51
N LEU A 81 3.26 -19.32 -3.15
CA LEU A 81 3.10 -19.17 -4.60
C LEU A 81 3.34 -17.72 -5.05
N LEU A 82 2.80 -16.75 -4.31
CA LEU A 82 3.02 -15.33 -4.61
C LEU A 82 4.45 -14.90 -4.34
N ALA A 83 5.08 -15.39 -3.26
CA ALA A 83 6.45 -15.05 -2.89
C ALA A 83 7.45 -15.34 -4.02
N VAL A 84 7.24 -16.44 -4.76
CA VAL A 84 8.09 -16.85 -5.89
C VAL A 84 7.54 -16.43 -7.26
N HIS A 85 6.40 -15.74 -7.31
CA HIS A 85 5.74 -15.41 -8.56
C HIS A 85 6.58 -14.39 -9.35
N PRO A 86 6.98 -14.67 -10.61
CA PRO A 86 7.89 -13.80 -11.36
C PRO A 86 7.40 -12.36 -11.54
N SER A 87 6.10 -12.16 -11.76
CA SER A 87 5.55 -10.80 -11.92
C SER A 87 5.60 -9.98 -10.64
N MET A 88 5.54 -10.63 -9.47
CA MET A 88 5.65 -9.96 -8.18
C MET A 88 7.12 -9.66 -7.90
N LEU A 89 7.99 -10.67 -8.02
CA LEU A 89 9.42 -10.53 -7.79
C LEU A 89 10.08 -9.50 -8.70
N GLY A 90 9.74 -9.50 -9.99
CA GLY A 90 10.35 -8.59 -10.98
C GLY A 90 10.16 -7.11 -10.66
N ARG A 91 9.11 -6.75 -9.90
CA ARG A 91 8.82 -5.37 -9.49
C ARG A 91 9.03 -5.10 -7.99
N SER A 92 9.56 -6.06 -7.25
CA SER A 92 9.81 -5.95 -5.81
C SER A 92 11.19 -6.45 -5.34
N ALA A 93 12.03 -6.89 -6.28
CA ALA A 93 13.38 -7.34 -6.00
C ALA A 93 14.30 -6.23 -5.47
N ALA A 94 15.38 -6.64 -4.80
CA ALA A 94 16.45 -5.74 -4.39
C ALA A 94 16.97 -4.91 -5.58
N GLY A 95 17.09 -3.60 -5.39
CA GLY A 95 17.55 -2.70 -6.45
C GLY A 95 16.48 -2.26 -7.45
N PHE A 96 15.28 -2.84 -7.42
CA PHE A 96 14.12 -2.32 -8.15
C PHE A 96 13.38 -1.29 -7.29
N ALA A 97 14.02 -0.15 -7.05
CA ALA A 97 13.52 0.92 -6.17
C ALA A 97 12.42 1.78 -6.83
N ASP A 98 11.37 1.14 -7.38
CA ASP A 98 10.19 1.80 -7.92
C ASP A 98 9.05 1.84 -6.87
N ARG A 99 7.97 2.56 -7.18
CA ARG A 99 6.79 2.72 -6.32
C ARG A 99 5.93 1.47 -6.20
N ASP A 100 6.09 0.46 -7.05
CA ASP A 100 5.12 -0.65 -7.16
C ASP A 100 4.99 -1.45 -5.87
N ALA A 101 6.11 -1.78 -5.23
CA ALA A 101 6.09 -2.54 -3.98
C ALA A 101 5.36 -1.76 -2.86
N LEU A 102 5.50 -0.43 -2.81
CA LEU A 102 4.74 0.42 -1.89
C LEU A 102 3.27 0.48 -2.28
N CYS A 103 2.95 0.59 -3.57
CA CYS A 103 1.57 0.63 -4.04
C CYS A 103 0.84 -0.67 -3.69
N LEU A 104 1.49 -1.81 -3.87
CA LEU A 104 0.98 -3.11 -3.44
C LEU A 104 0.72 -3.15 -1.93
N LEU A 105 1.69 -2.68 -1.13
CA LEU A 105 1.55 -2.62 0.33
C LEU A 105 0.37 -1.75 0.75
N LEU A 106 0.23 -0.54 0.19
CA LEU A 106 -0.83 0.40 0.53
C LEU A 106 -2.21 -0.09 0.08
N ALA A 107 -2.30 -0.70 -1.11
CA ALA A 107 -3.52 -1.31 -1.61
C ALA A 107 -4.00 -2.46 -0.72
N LEU A 108 -3.10 -3.40 -0.40
CA LEU A 108 -3.40 -4.52 0.49
C LEU A 108 -3.68 -4.06 1.92
N GLY A 109 -2.95 -3.06 2.40
CA GLY A 109 -3.16 -2.46 3.72
C GLY A 109 -4.55 -1.85 3.82
N GLY A 110 -4.93 -1.03 2.84
CA GLY A 110 -6.25 -0.43 2.81
C GLY A 110 -7.38 -1.46 2.68
N GLY A 111 -7.22 -2.48 1.83
CA GLY A 111 -8.19 -3.56 1.68
C GLY A 111 -8.32 -4.42 2.95
N TYR A 112 -7.21 -4.83 3.55
CA TYR A 112 -7.20 -5.58 4.80
C TYR A 112 -7.86 -4.78 5.94
N SER A 113 -7.48 -3.52 6.11
CA SER A 113 -8.06 -2.65 7.14
C SER A 113 -9.55 -2.39 6.92
N TYR A 114 -10.00 -2.22 5.68
CA TYR A 114 -11.43 -2.14 5.35
C TYR A 114 -12.19 -3.40 5.79
N LEU A 115 -11.68 -4.59 5.46
CA LEU A 115 -12.30 -5.85 5.90
C LEU A 115 -12.28 -6.01 7.43
N ARG A 116 -11.23 -5.55 8.10
CA ARG A 116 -11.13 -5.53 9.57
C ARG A 116 -12.14 -4.59 10.21
N ALA A 117 -12.37 -3.42 9.62
CA ALA A 117 -13.38 -2.49 10.09
C ALA A 117 -14.78 -3.12 10.04
N ARG A 118 -15.12 -3.73 8.90
CA ARG A 118 -16.44 -4.34 8.68
C ARG A 118 -16.72 -5.58 9.53
N THR A 119 -15.67 -6.25 10.01
CA THR A 119 -15.80 -7.44 10.84
C THR A 119 -15.51 -7.17 12.31
N SER A 120 -15.38 -5.91 12.70
CA SER A 120 -15.15 -5.50 14.09
C SER A 120 -16.43 -5.60 14.93
N SER A 121 -16.33 -6.19 16.11
CA SER A 121 -17.44 -6.24 17.08
C SER A 121 -17.63 -4.91 17.83
N SER A 122 -16.57 -4.09 17.92
CA SER A 122 -16.58 -2.79 18.59
C SER A 122 -16.59 -1.67 17.56
N SER A 123 -17.50 -0.70 17.73
CA SER A 123 -17.57 0.49 16.86
C SER A 123 -16.27 1.31 16.91
N LYS A 124 -15.64 1.45 18.09
CA LYS A 124 -14.35 2.16 18.23
C LYS A 124 -13.25 1.50 17.39
N GLN A 125 -13.15 0.17 17.44
CA GLN A 125 -12.19 -0.57 16.63
C GLN A 125 -12.53 -0.47 15.14
N GLY A 126 -13.82 -0.48 14.77
CA GLY A 126 -14.29 -0.25 13.41
C GLY A 126 -13.79 1.07 12.84
N TRP A 127 -13.97 2.17 13.57
CA TRP A 127 -13.50 3.50 13.18
C TRP A 127 -11.97 3.59 13.02
N ILE A 128 -11.21 2.96 13.91
CA ILE A 128 -9.75 2.92 13.79
C ILE A 128 -9.35 2.22 12.49
N TRP A 129 -9.94 1.05 12.21
CA TRP A 129 -9.63 0.31 10.99
C TRP A 129 -10.10 1.04 9.72
N MET A 130 -11.24 1.73 9.76
CA MET A 130 -11.68 2.62 8.68
C MET A 130 -10.69 3.75 8.44
N GLY A 131 -10.22 4.41 9.51
CA GLY A 131 -9.21 5.46 9.43
C GLY A 131 -7.90 4.97 8.81
N ILE A 132 -7.44 3.78 9.20
CA ILE A 132 -6.25 3.15 8.61
C ILE A 132 -6.49 2.81 7.12
N SER A 133 -7.68 2.35 6.78
CA SER A 133 -8.04 2.05 5.38
C SER A 133 -8.01 3.32 4.52
N ALA A 134 -8.69 4.37 4.98
CA ALA A 134 -8.73 5.67 4.29
C ALA A 134 -7.33 6.27 4.16
N LEU A 135 -6.52 6.24 5.22
CA LEU A 135 -5.14 6.72 5.18
C LEU A 135 -4.31 5.94 4.16
N SER A 136 -4.42 4.61 4.12
CA SER A 136 -3.70 3.77 3.16
C SER A 136 -4.09 4.09 1.73
N MET A 137 -5.39 4.28 1.46
CA MET A 137 -5.89 4.64 0.12
C MET A 137 -5.47 6.06 -0.29
N SER A 138 -5.45 7.02 0.63
CA SER A 138 -4.94 8.37 0.36
C SER A 138 -3.43 8.37 0.06
N LEU A 139 -2.64 7.61 0.81
CA LEU A 139 -1.21 7.43 0.52
C LEU A 139 -1.00 6.70 -0.82
N LEU A 140 -1.89 5.76 -1.16
CA LEU A 140 -1.86 5.09 -2.46
C LEU A 140 -2.13 6.10 -3.58
N ALA A 141 -3.11 7.00 -3.42
CA ALA A 141 -3.39 8.07 -4.38
C ALA A 141 -2.17 8.99 -4.60
N LEU A 142 -1.41 9.28 -3.54
CA LEU A 142 -0.16 10.05 -3.62
C LEU A 142 1.03 9.27 -4.21
N SER A 143 0.88 7.96 -4.39
CA SER A 143 1.92 7.07 -4.94
C SER A 143 1.62 6.64 -6.38
N TRP A 144 0.36 6.36 -6.70
CA TRP A 144 -0.06 5.79 -7.98
C TRP A 144 -1.47 6.23 -8.40
N GLU A 145 -1.57 6.67 -9.66
CA GLU A 145 -2.81 7.14 -10.29
C GLU A 145 -3.90 6.04 -10.36
N GLY A 146 -3.51 4.76 -10.33
CA GLY A 146 -4.43 3.63 -10.39
C GLY A 146 -5.26 3.39 -9.12
N VAL A 147 -5.14 4.25 -8.09
CA VAL A 147 -5.95 4.19 -6.86
C VAL A 147 -7.46 4.14 -7.11
N GLY A 148 -7.92 4.71 -8.23
CA GLY A 148 -9.32 4.71 -8.66
C GLY A 148 -9.92 3.30 -8.73
N ILE A 149 -9.11 2.29 -9.08
CA ILE A 149 -9.55 0.89 -9.15
C ILE A 149 -9.96 0.38 -7.76
N PHE A 150 -9.11 0.57 -6.75
CA PHE A 150 -9.36 0.07 -5.40
C PHE A 150 -10.52 0.80 -4.72
N THR A 151 -10.57 2.12 -4.86
CA THR A 151 -11.66 2.93 -4.30
C THR A 151 -12.99 2.62 -4.97
N SER A 152 -13.01 2.37 -6.28
CA SER A 152 -14.22 1.93 -7.00
C SER A 152 -14.69 0.56 -6.55
N ILE A 153 -13.78 -0.39 -6.30
CA ILE A 153 -14.15 -1.70 -5.74
C ILE A 153 -14.80 -1.55 -4.37
N ILE A 154 -14.22 -0.74 -3.48
CA ILE A 154 -14.80 -0.47 -2.15
C ILE A 154 -16.18 0.17 -2.29
N ALA A 155 -16.32 1.20 -3.12
CA ALA A 155 -17.58 1.88 -3.36
C ALA A 155 -18.65 0.94 -3.93
N LEU A 156 -18.27 0.07 -4.87
CA LEU A 156 -19.18 -0.92 -5.46
C LEU A 156 -19.65 -1.94 -4.41
N VAL A 157 -18.74 -2.44 -3.57
CA VAL A 157 -19.10 -3.36 -2.47
C VAL A 157 -20.10 -2.69 -1.53
N GLU A 158 -19.89 -1.42 -1.18
CA GLU A 158 -20.81 -0.67 -0.32
C GLU A 158 -22.17 -0.41 -0.98
N LEU A 159 -22.18 -0.07 -2.26
CA LEU A 159 -23.41 0.10 -3.03
C LEU A 159 -24.22 -1.20 -3.08
N ILE A 160 -23.57 -2.33 -3.37
CA ILE A 160 -24.23 -3.65 -3.40
C ILE A 160 -24.81 -3.97 -2.02
N ARG A 161 -24.05 -3.73 -0.95
CA ARG A 161 -24.54 -3.96 0.42
C ARG A 161 -25.75 -3.10 0.75
N PHE A 162 -25.73 -1.83 0.36
CA PHE A 162 -26.84 -0.92 0.54
C PHE A 162 -28.11 -1.44 -0.15
N ILE A 163 -27.99 -1.90 -1.40
CA ILE A 163 -29.12 -2.46 -2.17
C ILE A 163 -29.69 -3.72 -1.50
N ILE A 164 -28.84 -4.62 -0.98
CA ILE A 164 -29.29 -5.90 -0.42
C ILE A 164 -29.91 -5.76 0.97
N ARG A 165 -29.35 -4.90 1.84
CA ARG A 165 -29.71 -4.88 3.27
C ARG A 165 -30.31 -3.57 3.76
N GLY A 166 -30.27 -2.50 2.97
CA GLY A 166 -30.42 -1.13 3.48
C GLY A 166 -29.31 -0.76 4.46
N TYR A 167 -29.25 0.51 4.90
CA TYR A 167 -28.33 0.94 5.96
C TYR A 167 -29.01 0.85 7.33
N SER A 168 -28.45 0.06 8.24
CA SER A 168 -28.78 0.13 9.68
C SER A 168 -27.95 1.23 10.35
N ARG A 169 -28.40 1.78 11.49
CA ARG A 169 -27.57 2.68 12.32
C ARG A 169 -26.20 2.07 12.66
N ARG A 170 -26.09 0.74 12.71
CA ARG A 170 -24.80 0.06 12.90
C ARG A 170 -23.88 0.20 11.69
N ASP A 171 -24.41 0.22 10.47
CA ASP A 171 -23.64 0.44 9.24
C ASP A 171 -23.22 1.90 9.04
N LEU A 172 -23.85 2.86 9.74
CA LEU A 172 -23.38 4.25 9.82
C LEU A 172 -22.29 4.45 10.89
N LEU A 173 -22.16 3.49 11.81
CA LEU A 173 -21.24 3.53 12.96
C LEU A 173 -20.04 2.58 12.81
N THR A 174 -19.95 1.87 11.69
CA THR A 174 -18.85 0.99 11.23
C THR A 174 -18.84 0.95 9.72
#